data_AF-A0A3A4PNY5-F1
#
_entry.id   AF-A0A3A4PNY5-F1
#
_cell.length_a   1.000
_cell.length_b   1.000
_cell.length_c   1.000
_cell.angle_alpha   90.00
_cell.angle_beta   90.00
_cell.angle_gamma   90.00
#
_symmetry.space_group_name_H-M   'P 1'
#
loop_
_entity.id
_entity.type
_entity.pdbx_description
1 polymer ?
#
loop_
_entity_poly.entity_id
_entity_poly.type
_entity_poly.pdbx_seq_one_letter_code
_entity_poly.pdbx_strand_id
1 'polypeptide(L)'
;MRFSLRGLPELDLFESDEQRTAAIAEIEREVGSPMTLGYWIAVAILFATVMVVRRYVKGWLQMLNVPPGVDTFLYWAAVLTTALIVLRWLHRWGAATELRQKLLEAGVPVCTKCGYCLRGLADSVGRCPECARPFDAQVVTLLEKAGRS
;
A
#
# COMPACT_ATOMS: atom_id res chain seq x y z
N MET A 1 -1.50 14.39 -3.39
CA MET A 1 -1.48 13.97 -1.97
C MET A 1 -0.10 13.36 -1.66
N ARG A 2 0.99 14.13 -1.76
CA ARG A 2 2.37 13.58 -1.71
C ARG A 2 2.81 13.01 -0.35
N PHE A 3 2.03 13.25 0.72
CA PHE A 3 2.40 12.89 2.08
C PHE A 3 2.17 11.41 2.45
N SER A 4 1.33 10.67 1.71
CA SER A 4 0.97 9.30 2.10
C SER A 4 2.07 8.27 1.86
N LEU A 5 3.00 8.54 0.93
CA LEU A 5 4.08 7.63 0.54
C LEU A 5 5.38 7.83 1.31
N ARG A 6 5.57 8.99 1.96
CA ARG A 6 6.76 9.25 2.78
C ARG A 6 6.87 8.23 3.91
N GLY A 7 8.02 7.59 4.02
CA GLY A 7 8.32 6.57 5.04
C GLY A 7 8.08 5.12 4.60
N LEU A 8 7.89 4.86 3.30
CA LEU A 8 7.98 3.50 2.77
C LEU A 8 9.47 3.14 2.56
N PRO A 9 9.97 2.02 3.12
CA PRO A 9 11.37 1.62 2.98
C PRO A 9 11.75 1.35 1.51
N GLU A 10 10.79 1.00 0.65
CA GLU A 10 11.01 0.81 -0.77
C GLU A 10 11.49 2.10 -1.49
N LEU A 11 11.15 3.28 -0.97
CA LEU A 11 11.59 4.55 -1.57
C LEU A 11 13.09 4.80 -1.39
N ASP A 12 13.73 4.16 -0.42
CA ASP A 12 15.16 4.32 -0.16
C ASP A 12 16.02 3.39 -1.03
N LEU A 13 15.38 2.51 -1.82
CA LEU A 13 16.06 1.56 -2.70
C LEU A 13 16.35 2.11 -4.11
N PHE A 14 15.78 3.26 -4.48
CA PHE A 14 16.08 3.93 -5.73
C PHE A 14 17.49 4.54 -5.70
N GLU A 15 18.21 4.46 -6.82
CA GLU A 15 19.60 4.95 -6.90
C GLU A 15 19.67 6.47 -6.94
N SER A 16 18.65 7.13 -7.51
CA SER A 16 18.60 8.58 -7.61
C SER A 16 17.25 9.16 -7.19
N ASP A 17 17.28 10.41 -6.71
CA ASP A 17 16.09 11.19 -6.36
C ASP A 17 15.16 11.43 -7.55
N GLU A 18 15.73 11.51 -8.75
CA GLU A 18 14.99 11.69 -9.99
C GLU A 18 14.16 10.44 -10.32
N GLN A 19 14.76 9.25 -10.24
CA GLN A 19 14.04 7.97 -10.44
C GLN A 19 12.92 7.81 -9.42
N ARG A 20 13.22 8.10 -8.14
CA ARG A 20 12.24 8.07 -7.06
C ARG A 20 11.07 9.01 -7.32
N THR A 21 11.34 10.25 -7.74
CA THR A 21 10.30 11.24 -8.00
C THR A 21 9.46 10.89 -9.22
N ALA A 22 10.08 10.37 -10.29
CA ALA A 22 9.40 9.90 -11.49
C ALA A 22 8.47 8.72 -11.18
N ALA A 23 8.94 7.72 -10.43
CA ALA A 23 8.14 6.57 -10.03
C ALA A 23 6.93 6.98 -9.17
N ILE A 24 7.12 7.91 -8.22
CA ILE A 24 6.00 8.45 -7.42
C ILE A 24 4.98 9.16 -8.31
N ALA A 25 5.42 9.98 -9.26
CA ALA A 25 4.53 10.72 -10.15
C ALA A 25 3.71 9.78 -11.06
N GLU A 26 4.31 8.68 -11.51
CA GLU A 26 3.63 7.67 -12.32
C GLU A 26 2.56 6.91 -11.51
N ILE A 27 2.91 6.48 -10.30
CA ILE A 27 1.97 5.82 -9.36
C ILE A 27 0.81 6.76 -9.02
N GLU A 28 1.08 8.04 -8.73
CA GLU A 28 0.02 9.03 -8.48
C GLU A 28 -0.95 9.17 -9.68
N ARG A 29 -0.47 8.97 -10.92
CA ARG A 29 -1.30 9.01 -12.13
C ARG A 29 -2.15 7.74 -12.30
N GLU A 30 -1.62 6.57 -11.96
CA GLU A 30 -2.32 5.29 -12.13
C GLU A 30 -3.37 5.04 -11.04
N VAL A 31 -3.02 5.28 -9.77
CA VAL A 31 -3.90 5.07 -8.60
C VAL A 31 -5.16 5.95 -8.65
N GLY A 32 -5.09 7.10 -9.34
CA GLY A 32 -6.22 8.00 -9.52
C GLY A 32 -7.26 7.56 -10.55
N SER A 33 -7.02 6.49 -11.30
CA SER A 33 -7.91 6.07 -12.39
C SER A 33 -9.14 5.31 -11.87
N PRO A 34 -10.37 5.86 -12.04
CA PRO A 34 -11.61 5.20 -11.61
C PRO A 34 -11.97 3.97 -12.46
N MET A 35 -11.20 3.68 -13.52
CA MET A 35 -11.44 2.53 -14.39
C MET A 35 -10.77 1.24 -13.90
N THR A 36 -9.92 1.29 -12.86
CA THR A 36 -9.26 0.07 -12.36
C THR A 36 -10.19 -0.73 -11.45
N LEU A 37 -10.16 -2.07 -11.56
CA LEU A 37 -10.93 -2.95 -10.66
C LEU A 37 -10.55 -2.73 -9.18
N GLY A 38 -9.26 -2.45 -8.92
CA GLY A 38 -8.75 -2.14 -7.59
C GLY A 38 -9.42 -0.92 -6.96
N TYR A 39 -9.69 0.13 -7.75
CA TYR A 39 -10.43 1.30 -7.27
C TYR A 39 -11.83 0.94 -6.77
N TRP A 40 -12.58 0.14 -7.53
CA TRP A 40 -13.93 -0.27 -7.14
C TRP A 40 -13.95 -1.20 -5.92
N ILE A 41 -12.96 -2.10 -5.81
CA ILE A 41 -12.77 -2.92 -4.61
C ILE A 41 -12.50 -2.02 -3.40
N ALA A 42 -11.63 -1.01 -3.52
CA ALA A 42 -11.34 -0.06 -2.46
C ALA A 42 -12.60 0.75 -2.03
N VAL A 43 -13.39 1.21 -3.00
CA VAL A 43 -14.67 1.90 -2.74
C VAL A 43 -15.66 0.98 -2.02
N ALA A 44 -15.78 -0.29 -2.44
CA ALA A 44 -16.66 -1.26 -1.81
C ALA A 44 -16.24 -1.54 -0.35
N ILE A 45 -14.94 -1.71 -0.09
CA ILE A 45 -14.39 -1.89 1.27
C ILE A 45 -14.70 -0.67 2.15
N LEU A 46 -14.47 0.54 1.61
CA LEU A 46 -14.76 1.78 2.34
C LEU A 46 -16.24 1.89 2.68
N PHE A 47 -17.11 1.67 1.70
CA PHE A 47 -18.57 1.71 1.90
C PHE A 47 -19.04 0.68 2.93
N ALA A 48 -18.59 -0.57 2.81
CA ALA A 48 -18.90 -1.63 3.77
C ALA A 48 -18.44 -1.27 5.19
N THR A 49 -17.24 -0.70 5.33
CA THR A 49 -16.72 -0.27 6.63
C THR A 49 -17.57 0.84 7.24
N VAL A 50 -17.95 1.87 6.47
CA VAL A 50 -18.83 2.94 6.95
C VAL A 50 -20.18 2.39 7.39
N MET A 51 -20.76 1.44 6.65
CA MET A 51 -22.03 0.79 7.02
C MET A 51 -21.93 0.01 8.34
N VAL A 52 -20.82 -0.71 8.54
CA VAL A 52 -20.52 -1.41 9.80
C VAL A 52 -20.38 -0.41 10.95
N VAL A 53 -19.53 0.61 10.80
CA VAL A 53 -19.34 1.65 11.82
C VAL A 53 -20.67 2.29 12.19
N ARG A 54 -21.50 2.65 11.21
CA ARG A 54 -22.82 3.24 11.44
C ARG A 54 -23.71 2.33 12.29
N ARG A 55 -23.75 1.03 12.00
CA ARG A 55 -24.59 0.07 12.71
C ARG A 55 -24.16 -0.10 14.17
N TYR A 56 -22.86 -0.12 14.45
CA TYR A 56 -22.32 -0.35 15.79
C TYR A 56 -22.26 0.93 16.63
N VAL A 57 -21.76 2.04 16.08
CA VAL A 57 -21.64 3.31 16.80
C VAL A 57 -23.01 3.82 17.24
N LYS A 58 -24.02 3.77 16.37
CA LYS A 58 -25.37 4.19 16.75
C LYS A 58 -25.97 3.32 17.86
N GLY A 59 -25.79 2.00 17.79
CA GLY A 59 -26.26 1.09 18.84
C GLY A 59 -25.58 1.34 20.18
N TRP A 60 -24.27 1.59 20.16
CA TRP A 60 -23.50 1.95 21.36
C TRP A 60 -23.91 3.29 21.97
N LEU A 61 -24.07 4.34 21.15
CA LEU A 61 -24.48 5.67 21.62
C LEU A 61 -25.89 5.64 22.23
N GLN A 62 -26.80 4.84 21.67
CA GLN A 62 -28.13 4.63 22.23
C GLN A 62 -28.08 3.91 23.58
N MET A 63 -27.22 2.90 23.72
CA MET A 63 -27.04 2.18 24.99
C MET A 63 -26.49 3.09 26.10
N LEU A 64 -25.68 4.08 25.75
CA LEU A 64 -25.07 5.04 26.69
C LEU A 64 -25.94 6.26 27.00
N ASN A 65 -27.16 6.36 26.45
CA ASN A 65 -28.06 7.51 26.62
C ASN A 65 -27.39 8.87 26.37
N VAL A 66 -26.56 8.95 25.32
CA VAL A 66 -25.84 10.18 24.98
C VAL A 66 -26.84 11.29 24.59
N PRO A 67 -26.66 12.53 25.06
CA PRO A 67 -27.54 13.64 24.70
C PRO A 67 -27.63 13.87 23.18
N PRO A 68 -28.82 14.25 22.67
CA PRO A 68 -28.99 14.58 21.26
C PRO A 68 -28.10 15.78 20.90
N GLY A 69 -27.28 15.61 19.87
CA GLY A 69 -26.26 16.58 19.42
C GLY A 69 -24.84 16.07 19.65
N VAL A 70 -24.55 15.57 20.86
CA VAL A 70 -23.25 14.93 21.15
C VAL A 70 -23.15 13.60 20.39
N ASP A 71 -24.26 12.86 20.31
CA ASP A 71 -24.37 11.62 19.53
C ASP A 71 -24.02 11.81 18.05
N THR A 72 -24.50 12.90 17.46
CA THR A 72 -24.31 13.25 16.05
C THR A 72 -22.87 13.63 15.78
N PHE A 73 -22.26 14.44 16.66
CA PHE A 73 -20.86 14.80 16.57
C PHE A 73 -19.95 13.56 16.68
N LEU A 74 -20.17 12.72 17.70
CA LEU A 74 -19.39 11.50 17.90
C LEU A 74 -19.53 10.52 16.74
N TYR A 75 -20.74 10.40 16.17
CA TYR A 75 -20.98 9.60 14.97
C TYR A 75 -20.12 10.06 13.78
N TRP A 76 -20.17 11.35 13.44
CA TRP A 76 -19.41 11.87 12.31
C TRP A 76 -17.91 11.82 12.55
N ALA A 77 -17.45 12.07 13.78
CA ALA A 77 -16.06 11.91 14.17
C ALA A 77 -15.57 10.47 13.97
N ALA A 78 -16.36 9.48 14.39
CA ALA A 78 -16.04 8.06 14.21
C ALA A 78 -16.01 7.65 12.73
N VAL A 79 -17.00 8.09 11.93
CA VAL A 79 -17.06 7.80 10.49
C VAL A 79 -15.86 8.42 9.77
N LEU A 80 -15.56 9.69 10.01
CA LEU A 80 -14.45 10.39 9.37
C LEU A 80 -13.11 9.76 9.74
N THR A 81 -12.89 9.49 11.04
CA THR A 81 -11.67 8.84 11.52
C THR A 81 -11.49 7.47 10.90
N THR A 82 -12.55 6.66 10.85
CA THR A 82 -12.48 5.33 10.24
C THR A 82 -12.22 5.41 8.74
N ALA A 83 -12.88 6.31 8.02
CA ALA A 83 -12.66 6.50 6.60
C ALA A 83 -11.21 6.88 6.32
N LEU A 84 -10.62 7.80 7.10
CA LEU A 84 -9.21 8.20 6.97
C LEU A 84 -8.25 7.03 7.23
N ILE A 85 -8.51 6.20 8.24
CA ILE A 85 -7.70 5.01 8.53
C ILE A 85 -7.76 4.01 7.36
N VAL A 86 -8.97 3.71 6.87
CA VAL A 86 -9.16 2.77 5.75
C VAL A 86 -8.51 3.29 4.47
N LEU A 87 -8.72 4.57 4.13
CA LEU A 87 -8.07 5.19 2.97
C LEU A 87 -6.55 5.15 3.08
N ARG A 88 -5.99 5.47 4.26
CA ARG A 88 -4.55 5.41 4.49
C ARG A 88 -4.02 3.97 4.36
N TRP A 89 -4.74 2.99 4.88
CA TRP A 89 -4.37 1.58 4.80
C TRP A 89 -4.42 1.07 3.36
N LEU A 90 -5.51 1.30 2.64
CA LEU A 90 -5.67 0.92 1.23
C LEU A 90 -4.61 1.55 0.34
N HIS A 91 -4.37 2.86 0.50
CA HIS A 91 -3.35 3.58 -0.25
C HIS A 91 -1.94 3.04 0.04
N ARG A 92 -1.63 2.78 1.31
CA ARG A 92 -0.30 2.25 1.69
C ARG A 92 -0.08 0.85 1.11
N TRP A 93 -1.12 0.02 1.08
CA TRP A 93 -1.00 -1.36 0.62
C TRP A 93 -0.89 -1.46 -0.90
N GLY A 94 -1.70 -0.69 -1.64
CA GLY A 94 -1.60 -0.59 -3.10
C GLY A 94 -0.26 -0.03 -3.55
N ALA A 95 0.15 1.10 -2.97
CA ALA A 95 1.38 1.78 -3.37
C ALA A 95 2.65 0.96 -3.11
N ALA A 96 2.71 0.17 -2.04
CA ALA A 96 3.86 -0.69 -1.78
C ALA A 96 4.04 -1.74 -2.88
N THR A 97 2.95 -2.27 -3.42
CA THR A 97 2.99 -3.27 -4.50
C THR A 97 3.46 -2.64 -5.80
N GLU A 98 2.92 -1.47 -6.16
CA GLU A 98 3.31 -0.75 -7.37
C GLU A 98 4.76 -0.23 -7.29
N LEU A 99 5.20 0.27 -6.13
CA LEU A 99 6.58 0.70 -5.92
C LEU A 99 7.57 -0.44 -6.15
N ARG A 100 7.26 -1.65 -5.68
CA ARG A 100 8.12 -2.82 -5.90
C ARG A 100 8.18 -3.19 -7.37
N GLN A 101 7.07 -3.08 -8.10
CA GLN A 101 7.08 -3.28 -9.55
C GLN A 101 7.97 -2.26 -10.25
N LYS A 102 7.87 -0.98 -9.87
CA LYS A 102 8.73 0.10 -10.40
C LYS A 102 10.20 -0.09 -10.07
N LEU A 103 10.54 -0.62 -8.89
CA LEU A 103 11.90 -0.99 -8.52
C LEU A 103 12.44 -2.11 -9.42
N LEU A 104 11.64 -3.13 -9.72
CA LEU A 104 12.03 -4.20 -10.64
C LEU A 104 12.22 -3.68 -12.08
N GLU A 105 11.36 -2.77 -12.53
CA GLU A 105 11.52 -2.07 -13.81
C GLU A 105 12.80 -1.22 -13.87
N ALA A 106 13.17 -0.60 -12.75
CA ALA A 106 14.44 0.13 -12.59
C ALA A 106 15.66 -0.79 -12.43
N GLY A 107 15.49 -2.11 -12.48
CA GLY A 107 16.58 -3.09 -12.36
C GLY A 107 17.02 -3.37 -10.93
N VAL A 108 16.27 -2.92 -9.93
CA VAL A 108 16.55 -3.18 -8.51
C VAL A 108 15.87 -4.50 -8.10
N PRO A 109 16.62 -5.57 -7.81
CA PRO A 109 16.02 -6.84 -7.43
C PRO A 109 15.42 -6.74 -6.03
N VAL A 110 14.09 -6.79 -5.93
CA VAL A 110 13.34 -6.76 -4.66
C VAL A 110 12.30 -7.87 -4.61
N CYS A 111 11.97 -8.34 -3.41
CA CYS A 111 10.87 -9.28 -3.24
C CYS A 111 9.51 -8.59 -3.44
N THR A 112 8.71 -9.06 -4.40
CA THR A 112 7.36 -8.55 -4.68
C THR A 112 6.41 -8.62 -3.47
N LYS A 113 6.61 -9.58 -2.56
CA LYS A 113 5.75 -9.79 -1.38
C LYS A 113 6.12 -8.95 -0.17
N CYS A 114 7.38 -8.98 0.26
CA CYS A 114 7.81 -8.32 1.51
C CYS A 114 8.63 -7.05 1.28
N GLY A 115 9.07 -6.76 0.06
CA GLY A 115 9.88 -5.58 -0.25
C GLY A 115 11.36 -5.71 0.12
N TYR A 116 11.82 -6.89 0.58
CA TYR A 116 13.22 -7.11 0.92
C TYR A 116 14.14 -6.91 -0.30
N CYS A 117 15.24 -6.18 -0.11
CA CYS A 117 16.25 -5.93 -1.14
C CYS A 117 17.10 -7.19 -1.35
N LEU A 118 17.13 -7.69 -2.58
CA LEU A 118 17.84 -8.93 -2.96
C LEU A 118 19.20 -8.65 -3.62
N ARG A 119 19.68 -7.40 -3.59
CA ARG A 119 21.01 -7.05 -4.10
C ARG A 119 22.09 -7.82 -3.33
N GLY A 120 23.03 -8.42 -4.06
CA GLY A 120 24.15 -9.18 -3.49
C GLY A 120 23.78 -10.55 -2.93
N LEU A 121 22.53 -11.02 -3.09
CA LEU A 121 22.19 -12.41 -2.79
C LEU A 121 22.77 -13.33 -3.87
N ALA A 122 23.31 -14.48 -3.47
CA ALA A 122 23.79 -15.46 -4.43
C ALA A 122 22.64 -16.05 -5.27
N ASP A 123 22.90 -16.29 -6.56
CA ASP A 123 21.94 -16.84 -7.53
C ASP A 123 21.34 -18.19 -7.09
N SER A 124 22.01 -18.92 -6.20
CA SER A 124 21.57 -20.23 -5.71
C SER A 124 20.38 -20.19 -4.74
N VAL A 125 20.03 -19.01 -4.21
CA VAL A 125 18.95 -18.88 -3.23
C VAL A 125 17.62 -18.67 -3.96
N GLY A 126 16.91 -19.71 -4.38
CA GLY A 126 15.63 -19.57 -5.11
C GLY A 126 14.45 -18.99 -4.31
N ARG A 127 14.67 -18.46 -3.10
CA ARG A 127 13.63 -17.98 -2.16
C ARG A 127 14.08 -16.74 -1.40
N CYS A 128 13.13 -15.88 -1.04
CA CYS A 128 13.41 -14.72 -0.22
C CYS A 128 13.79 -15.11 1.22
N PRO A 129 14.88 -14.58 1.80
CA PRO A 129 15.31 -14.92 3.15
C PRO A 129 14.32 -14.46 4.24
N GLU A 130 13.59 -13.37 4.01
CA GLU A 130 12.65 -12.82 5.00
C GLU A 130 11.28 -13.53 5.00
N CYS A 131 10.73 -13.81 3.82
CA CYS A 131 9.36 -14.32 3.71
C CYS A 131 9.24 -15.73 3.15
N ALA A 132 10.38 -16.38 2.85
CA ALA A 132 10.51 -17.71 2.26
C ALA A 132 9.75 -17.93 0.94
N ARG A 133 9.23 -16.87 0.31
CA ARG A 133 8.52 -16.94 -0.97
C ARG A 133 9.51 -17.26 -2.09
N PRO A 134 9.19 -18.17 -3.02
CA PRO A 134 9.97 -18.34 -4.24
C PRO A 134 10.06 -17.04 -5.03
N PHE A 135 11.19 -16.83 -5.71
CA PHE A 135 11.37 -15.66 -6.56
C PHE A 135 10.48 -15.73 -7.80
N ASP A 136 9.92 -14.57 -8.15
CA ASP A 136 9.22 -14.43 -9.42
C ASP A 136 10.24 -14.40 -10.57
N ALA A 137 9.84 -14.81 -11.77
CA ALA A 137 10.75 -14.95 -12.91
C ALA A 137 11.54 -13.66 -13.21
N GLN A 138 10.89 -12.50 -13.09
CA GLN A 138 11.54 -11.20 -13.29
C GLN A 138 12.67 -10.94 -12.29
N VAL A 139 12.49 -11.34 -11.03
CA VAL A 139 13.51 -11.23 -9.98
C VAL A 139 14.70 -12.13 -10.30
N VAL A 140 14.44 -13.38 -10.71
CA VAL A 140 15.49 -14.33 -11.10
C VAL A 140 16.33 -13.78 -12.25
N THR A 141 15.69 -13.24 -13.29
CA THR A 141 16.41 -12.63 -14.42
C THR A 141 17.28 -11.45 -14.00
N LEU A 142 16.85 -10.64 -13.03
CA LEU A 142 17.65 -9.53 -12.51
C LEU A 142 18.86 -10.02 -11.70
N LEU A 143 18.68 -11.05 -10.87
CA LEU A 143 19.76 -11.66 -10.09
C LEU A 143 20.82 -12.27 -11.02
N GLU A 144 20.40 -13.06 -12.02
CA GLU A 144 21.32 -13.64 -13.02
C GLU A 144 22.10 -12.60 -13.81
N LYS A 145 21.50 -11.43 -14.07
CA LYS A 145 22.18 -10.30 -14.73
C LYS A 145 23.22 -9.67 -13.80
N ALA A 146 22.90 -9.53 -12.51
CA ALA A 146 23.79 -8.94 -11.52
C ALA A 146 24.96 -9.87 -11.13
N GLY A 147 24.79 -11.19 -11.17
CA GLY A 147 25.87 -12.16 -10.92
C GLY A 147 26.90 -12.29 -12.05
N ARG A 148 26.59 -11.76 -13.25
CA ARG A 148 27.47 -11.78 -14.43
C ARG A 148 28.33 -10.52 -14.62
N SER A 149 28.09 -9.48 -13.81
CA SER A 149 28.84 -8.21 -13.83
C SER A 149 29.95 -8.20 -12.79
#